data_AF-A0A9D9QMH5-F1
#
_entry.id   AF-A0A9D9QMH5-F1
#
_cell.length_a   1.000
_cell.length_b   1.000
_cell.length_c   1.000
_cell.angle_alpha   90.00
_cell.angle_beta   90.00
_cell.angle_gamma   90.00
#
_symmetry.space_group_name_H-M   'P 1'
#
loop_
_entity.id
_entity.type
_entity.pdbx_description
1 polymer ?
#
loop_
_entity_poly.entity_id
_entity_poly.type
_entity_poly.pdbx_seq_one_letter_code
_entity_poly.pdbx_strand_id
1 'polypeptide(L)'
;MMKPKNPFSIVNRPVQLTASRKIAESSVSAALKRQSKTLAIDRIPPGLMEALVSKSSTVDTLSRAKPVKQRKTKSVTATPAVLPAGVVKVIERAANGNVASTVGVLDLGSWVSRLPKLLKVMNESQDSLVFLEIQTSVPAGLIKTKEPLEKWAVTLLGRPLKKKESSDLFRNMLADEFFYFAESVRVQNKLDQIVGLTPAMIAFEDEDGPCWNYFSVGRDKASVISTFDLREYAARAGKPYEAAVGMLIAAQVLALRNDMKYHDETRGCIFDFDANRADLVESIRGMHIDAECLKCFKDQDEAKSAKSLIMALARMKETQRG
;
A
#
# COMPACT_ATOMS: atom_id res chain seq x y z
N MET A 1 -13.08 -24.65 -2.55
CA MET A 1 -12.05 -24.21 -3.52
C MET A 1 -11.22 -23.11 -2.84
N MET A 2 -9.93 -23.33 -2.58
CA MET A 2 -9.09 -22.33 -1.88
C MET A 2 -8.86 -21.14 -2.81
N LYS A 3 -9.17 -19.91 -2.35
CA LYS A 3 -8.85 -18.69 -3.12
C LYS A 3 -7.33 -18.61 -3.30
N PRO A 4 -6.82 -18.30 -4.51
CA PRO A 4 -5.39 -18.12 -4.72
C PRO A 4 -4.90 -16.98 -3.81
N LYS A 5 -3.87 -17.25 -3.00
CA LYS A 5 -3.26 -16.24 -2.11
C LYS A 5 -2.58 -15.15 -2.96
N ASN A 6 -2.83 -13.88 -2.64
CA ASN A 6 -2.17 -12.73 -3.26
C ASN A 6 -0.64 -12.94 -3.18
N PRO A 7 0.13 -12.81 -4.28
CA PRO A 7 1.58 -12.97 -4.25
C PRO A 7 2.35 -11.75 -3.73
N PHE A 8 1.70 -10.61 -3.52
CA PHE A 8 2.26 -9.41 -2.92
C PHE A 8 1.69 -9.16 -1.53
N SER A 9 1.99 -10.04 -0.57
CA SER A 9 1.50 -9.88 0.80
C SER A 9 2.61 -10.24 1.77
N ILE A 10 2.87 -9.39 2.75
CA ILE A 10 3.71 -9.69 3.90
C ILE A 10 2.78 -9.96 5.08
N VAL A 11 2.87 -11.17 5.64
CA VAL A 11 2.18 -11.50 6.89
C VAL A 11 3.18 -11.31 8.01
N ASN A 12 3.02 -10.26 8.81
CA ASN A 12 3.90 -9.99 9.93
C ASN A 12 3.71 -11.10 10.98
N ARG A 13 4.75 -11.89 11.23
CA ARG A 13 4.74 -13.01 12.21
C ARG A 13 5.78 -12.74 13.30
N PRO A 14 5.54 -13.22 14.54
CA PRO A 14 6.55 -13.17 15.59
C PRO A 14 7.86 -13.83 15.13
N VAL A 15 8.99 -13.19 15.42
CA VAL A 15 10.37 -13.52 14.99
C VAL A 15 10.79 -14.97 15.30
N GLN A 16 10.08 -15.67 16.18
CA GLN A 16 10.41 -17.01 16.68
C GLN A 16 10.22 -18.15 15.66
N LEU A 17 9.75 -17.89 14.42
CA LEU A 17 9.54 -18.89 13.37
C LEU A 17 10.61 -18.87 12.24
N THR A 18 11.78 -18.27 12.48
CA THR A 18 12.78 -17.86 11.48
C THR A 18 13.74 -18.95 10.97
N ALA A 19 13.60 -20.22 11.37
CA ALA A 19 14.48 -21.31 10.92
C ALA A 19 14.43 -21.58 9.38
N SER A 20 13.49 -20.98 8.64
CA SER A 20 13.28 -21.22 7.20
C SER A 20 13.84 -20.14 6.25
N ARG A 21 14.49 -19.06 6.74
CA ARG A 21 14.94 -17.94 5.89
C ARG A 21 15.98 -18.34 4.84
N LYS A 22 17.04 -19.07 5.24
CA LYS A 22 18.07 -19.56 4.31
C LYS A 22 17.51 -20.50 3.23
N ILE A 23 16.50 -21.30 3.58
CA ILE A 23 15.83 -22.23 2.65
C ILE A 23 14.93 -21.47 1.67
N ALA A 24 14.25 -20.43 2.14
CA ALA A 24 13.46 -19.56 1.28
C ALA A 24 14.34 -18.76 0.32
N GLU A 25 15.44 -18.17 0.81
CA GLU A 25 16.44 -17.47 0.00
C GLU A 25 17.08 -18.39 -1.05
N SER A 26 17.41 -19.64 -0.70
CA SER A 26 17.93 -20.61 -1.65
C SER A 26 16.89 -21.03 -2.70
N SER A 27 15.61 -21.15 -2.31
CA SER A 27 14.50 -21.45 -3.23
C SER A 27 14.24 -20.31 -4.21
N VAL A 28 14.25 -19.06 -3.73
CA VAL A 28 14.15 -17.86 -4.57
C VAL A 28 15.35 -17.78 -5.50
N SER A 29 16.57 -17.97 -4.98
CA SER A 29 17.79 -18.00 -5.79
C SER A 29 17.72 -19.08 -6.88
N ALA A 30 17.23 -20.27 -6.56
CA ALA A 30 17.07 -21.37 -7.53
C ALA A 30 16.00 -21.05 -8.58
N ALA A 31 14.88 -20.44 -8.20
CA ALA A 31 13.85 -20.00 -9.13
C ALA A 31 14.38 -18.94 -10.10
N LEU A 32 15.13 -17.95 -9.58
CA LEU A 32 15.73 -16.89 -10.38
C LEU A 32 16.83 -17.41 -11.30
N LYS A 33 17.70 -18.30 -10.83
CA LYS A 33 18.74 -18.95 -11.66
C LYS A 33 18.16 -19.74 -12.84
N ARG A 34 16.95 -20.30 -12.69
CA ARG A 34 16.27 -21.02 -13.77
C ARG A 34 15.63 -20.11 -14.81
N GLN A 35 15.28 -18.89 -14.41
CA GLN A 35 14.56 -17.94 -15.27
C GLN A 35 15.48 -16.90 -15.90
N SER A 36 16.68 -16.66 -15.34
CA SER A 36 17.60 -15.62 -15.82
C SER A 36 19.08 -15.96 -15.58
N LYS A 37 19.96 -15.48 -16.48
CA LYS A 37 21.42 -15.54 -16.32
C LYS A 37 21.82 -14.64 -15.14
N THR A 38 22.29 -15.23 -14.04
CA THR A 38 23.00 -14.55 -12.93
C THR A 38 22.42 -13.18 -12.55
N LEU A 39 21.19 -13.14 -12.05
CA LEU A 39 20.67 -11.93 -11.43
C LEU A 39 21.43 -11.64 -10.13
N ALA A 40 21.82 -10.38 -9.97
CA ALA A 40 22.39 -9.82 -8.75
C ALA A 40 21.29 -9.76 -7.66
N ILE A 41 21.21 -10.81 -6.83
CA ILE A 41 20.19 -10.95 -5.77
C ILE A 41 20.25 -9.77 -4.78
N ASP A 42 21.44 -9.20 -4.59
CA ASP A 42 21.74 -8.02 -3.79
C ASP A 42 21.03 -6.74 -4.28
N ARG A 43 20.54 -6.72 -5.53
CA ARG A 43 19.76 -5.61 -6.09
C ARG A 43 18.25 -5.73 -5.88
N ILE A 44 17.78 -6.85 -5.33
CA ILE A 44 16.34 -7.02 -5.05
C ILE A 44 15.97 -6.18 -3.81
N PRO A 45 14.93 -5.35 -3.87
CA PRO A 45 14.53 -4.52 -2.74
C PRO A 45 14.30 -5.35 -1.48
N PRO A 46 14.84 -4.93 -0.32
CA PRO A 46 14.76 -5.71 0.91
C PRO A 46 13.33 -6.10 1.31
N GLY A 47 12.35 -5.20 1.16
CA GLY A 47 10.94 -5.49 1.46
C GLY A 47 10.31 -6.53 0.52
N LEU A 48 10.70 -6.54 -0.75
CA LEU A 48 10.26 -7.57 -1.70
C LEU A 48 10.87 -8.94 -1.34
N MET A 49 12.14 -8.98 -0.94
CA MET A 49 12.76 -10.20 -0.43
C MET A 49 12.03 -10.72 0.81
N GLU A 50 11.64 -9.84 1.73
CA GLU A 50 10.87 -10.23 2.91
C GLU A 50 9.50 -10.81 2.55
N ALA A 51 8.81 -10.22 1.56
CA ALA A 51 7.54 -10.76 1.04
C ALA A 51 7.69 -12.16 0.45
N LEU A 52 8.75 -12.42 -0.32
CA LEU A 52 9.04 -13.74 -0.89
C LEU A 52 9.33 -14.78 0.20
N VAL A 53 10.13 -14.40 1.20
CA VAL A 53 10.50 -15.27 2.32
C VAL A 53 9.28 -15.63 3.17
N SER A 54 8.42 -14.65 3.49
CA SER A 54 7.26 -14.84 4.37
C SER A 54 6.32 -15.95 3.88
N LYS A 55 6.20 -16.16 2.55
CA LYS A 55 5.30 -17.15 1.95
C LYS A 55 5.86 -18.55 1.91
N SER A 56 7.17 -18.69 1.74
CA SER A 56 7.85 -19.99 1.71
C SER A 56 7.59 -20.79 3.00
N SER A 57 7.48 -20.10 4.14
CA SER A 57 7.21 -20.72 5.45
C SER A 57 5.83 -21.37 5.61
N THR A 58 4.87 -21.17 4.68
CA THR A 58 3.54 -21.81 4.76
C THR A 58 3.51 -23.26 4.29
N VAL A 59 4.62 -23.80 3.78
CA VAL A 59 4.64 -25.16 3.22
C VAL A 59 4.93 -26.25 4.27
N ASP A 60 5.57 -25.93 5.41
CA ASP A 60 6.10 -26.99 6.31
C ASP A 60 5.45 -27.11 7.70
N THR A 61 4.44 -26.31 8.05
CA THR A 61 3.88 -26.33 9.42
C THR A 61 2.81 -27.41 9.69
N LEU A 62 2.49 -28.28 8.72
CA LEU A 62 1.45 -29.33 8.88
C LEU A 62 1.95 -30.67 9.47
N SER A 63 3.22 -30.81 9.84
CA SER A 63 3.77 -32.13 10.24
C SER A 63 4.26 -32.23 11.69
N ARG A 64 3.53 -31.63 12.64
CA ARG A 64 3.75 -31.86 14.07
C ARG A 64 2.52 -32.46 14.77
N ALA A 65 1.88 -33.41 14.09
CA ALA A 65 1.03 -34.39 14.76
C ALA A 65 1.90 -35.50 15.35
N LYS A 66 1.49 -36.03 16.51
CA LYS A 66 2.20 -37.01 17.36
C LYS A 66 2.90 -38.13 16.56
N PRO A 67 4.02 -38.69 17.06
CA PRO A 67 4.80 -39.72 16.39
C PRO A 67 4.02 -41.05 16.34
N VAL A 68 3.12 -41.18 15.35
CA VAL A 68 2.62 -42.48 14.90
C VAL A 68 3.76 -43.09 14.09
N LYS A 69 4.17 -44.32 14.41
CA LYS A 69 5.25 -45.06 13.73
C LYS A 69 5.07 -45.00 12.22
N GLN A 70 5.78 -44.08 11.56
CA GLN A 70 5.66 -43.86 10.12
C GLN A 70 6.40 -44.97 9.38
N ARG A 71 5.62 -45.73 8.62
CA ARG A 71 6.06 -46.60 7.52
C ARG A 71 6.98 -45.79 6.61
N LYS A 72 8.15 -46.32 6.23
CA LYS A 72 9.12 -45.67 5.32
C LYS A 72 8.46 -45.34 3.97
N THR A 73 7.79 -44.20 3.88
CA THR A 73 7.31 -43.63 2.62
C THR A 73 8.47 -42.88 1.97
N LYS A 74 8.76 -43.23 0.71
CA LYS A 74 9.75 -42.55 -0.15
C LYS A 74 9.62 -41.04 0.01
N SER A 75 10.75 -40.36 0.21
CA SER A 75 10.82 -38.91 0.26
C SER A 75 10.20 -38.34 -1.01
N VAL A 76 9.00 -37.77 -0.90
CA VAL A 76 8.38 -37.06 -2.01
C VAL A 76 9.23 -35.81 -2.22
N THR A 77 9.93 -35.76 -3.34
CA THR A 77 10.72 -34.60 -3.77
C THR A 77 9.77 -33.40 -3.82
N ALA A 78 9.97 -32.44 -2.93
CA ALA A 78 9.15 -31.23 -2.88
C ALA A 78 9.17 -30.56 -4.26
N THR A 79 8.00 -30.39 -4.87
CA THR A 79 7.88 -29.67 -6.13
C THR A 79 8.36 -28.25 -5.89
N PRO A 80 9.37 -27.75 -6.64
CA PRO A 80 9.93 -26.44 -6.39
C PRO A 80 8.86 -25.36 -6.56
N ALA A 81 8.82 -24.41 -5.63
CA ALA A 81 7.88 -23.29 -5.68
C ALA A 81 8.10 -22.49 -6.96
N VAL A 82 7.05 -22.37 -7.78
CA VAL A 82 7.05 -21.53 -8.99
C VAL A 82 6.57 -20.14 -8.60
N LEU A 83 7.40 -19.12 -8.84
CA LEU A 83 7.00 -17.73 -8.61
C LEU A 83 5.99 -17.28 -9.69
N PRO A 84 4.96 -16.49 -9.33
CA PRO A 84 4.05 -15.91 -10.31
C PRO A 84 4.79 -15.02 -11.31
N ALA A 85 4.42 -15.05 -12.58
CA ALA A 85 5.13 -14.33 -13.65
C ALA A 85 5.25 -12.81 -13.40
N GLY A 86 4.24 -12.18 -12.78
CA GLY A 86 4.30 -10.76 -12.41
C GLY A 86 5.38 -10.46 -11.37
N VAL A 87 5.58 -11.36 -10.39
CA VAL A 87 6.64 -11.23 -9.38
C VAL A 87 8.01 -11.42 -10.01
N VAL A 88 8.15 -12.39 -10.92
CA VAL A 88 9.41 -12.62 -11.67
C VAL A 88 9.81 -11.37 -12.44
N LYS A 89 8.87 -10.76 -13.18
CA LYS A 89 9.12 -9.51 -13.92
C LYS A 89 9.59 -8.37 -13.01
N VAL A 90 8.98 -8.22 -11.84
CA VAL A 90 9.38 -7.20 -10.85
C VAL A 90 10.80 -7.46 -10.35
N ILE A 91 11.14 -8.73 -10.07
CA ILE A 91 12.49 -9.10 -9.61
C ILE A 91 13.53 -8.88 -10.72
N GLU A 92 13.23 -9.29 -11.95
CA GLU A 92 14.11 -9.09 -13.12
C GLU A 92 14.39 -7.61 -13.34
N ARG A 93 13.36 -6.76 -13.25
CA ARG A 93 13.50 -5.30 -13.38
C ARG A 93 14.40 -4.72 -12.29
N ALA A 94 14.14 -5.07 -11.04
CA ALA A 94 14.97 -4.62 -9.93
C ALA A 94 16.43 -5.06 -10.06
N ALA A 95 16.67 -6.30 -10.52
CA ALA A 95 18.00 -6.83 -10.70
C ALA A 95 18.75 -6.20 -11.90
N ASN A 96 18.03 -5.74 -12.93
CA ASN A 96 18.61 -5.14 -14.14
C ASN A 96 19.07 -3.67 -13.96
N GLY A 97 18.86 -3.05 -12.79
CA GLY A 97 19.49 -1.76 -12.45
C GLY A 97 18.53 -0.61 -12.19
N ASN A 98 17.21 -0.78 -12.39
CA ASN A 98 16.23 0.20 -11.93
C ASN A 98 15.92 -0.08 -10.46
N VAL A 99 16.30 0.84 -9.57
CA VAL A 99 16.06 0.70 -8.12
C VAL A 99 14.57 0.85 -7.84
N ALA A 100 13.85 -0.27 -7.87
CA ALA A 100 12.43 -0.28 -7.55
C ALA A 100 12.22 -0.05 -6.05
N SER A 101 11.37 0.92 -5.68
CA SER A 101 11.05 1.19 -4.27
C SER A 101 9.83 0.38 -3.82
N THR A 102 9.87 -0.14 -2.61
CA THR A 102 8.79 -0.93 -2.02
C THR A 102 7.80 -0.07 -1.24
N VAL A 103 6.52 -0.24 -1.53
CA VAL A 103 5.41 0.46 -0.88
C VAL A 103 4.52 -0.57 -0.19
N GLY A 104 4.50 -0.56 1.14
CA GLY A 104 3.54 -1.35 1.91
C GLY A 104 2.17 -0.69 1.90
N VAL A 105 1.10 -1.46 1.67
CA VAL A 105 -0.29 -1.01 1.78
C VAL A 105 -0.95 -1.78 2.91
N LEU A 106 -1.31 -1.06 3.98
CA LEU A 106 -1.89 -1.59 5.19
C LEU A 106 -3.37 -1.18 5.30
N ASP A 107 -4.27 -2.16 5.28
CA ASP A 107 -5.70 -1.91 5.49
C ASP A 107 -6.01 -1.77 6.99
N LEU A 108 -6.45 -0.59 7.42
CA LEU A 108 -6.83 -0.24 8.79
C LEU A 108 -8.35 -0.42 9.03
N GLY A 109 -9.00 -1.27 8.24
CA GLY A 109 -10.44 -1.51 8.31
C GLY A 109 -11.24 -0.71 7.29
N SER A 110 -10.65 -0.38 6.14
CA SER A 110 -11.34 0.11 4.94
C SER A 110 -12.04 -1.00 4.16
N TRP A 111 -11.59 -2.26 4.32
CA TRP A 111 -12.16 -3.44 3.67
C TRP A 111 -12.20 -3.30 2.14
N VAL A 112 -11.06 -2.90 1.56
CA VAL A 112 -10.94 -2.75 0.11
C VAL A 112 -11.03 -4.13 -0.55
N SER A 113 -12.24 -4.46 -1.02
CA SER A 113 -12.68 -5.84 -1.29
C SER A 113 -11.81 -6.59 -2.29
N ARG A 114 -11.16 -5.87 -3.20
CA ARG A 114 -10.27 -6.41 -4.24
C ARG A 114 -8.87 -5.79 -4.19
N LEU A 115 -8.39 -5.41 -3.01
CA LEU A 115 -7.04 -4.86 -2.82
C LEU A 115 -5.96 -5.71 -3.52
N PRO A 116 -5.92 -7.05 -3.40
CA PRO A 116 -4.97 -7.87 -4.15
C PRO A 116 -4.97 -7.66 -5.67
N LYS A 117 -6.16 -7.48 -6.25
CA LYS A 117 -6.30 -7.26 -7.69
C LYS A 117 -5.82 -5.86 -8.07
N LEU A 118 -6.10 -4.86 -7.24
CA LEU A 118 -5.59 -3.51 -7.41
C LEU A 118 -4.07 -3.49 -7.40
N LEU A 119 -3.43 -4.05 -6.36
CA LEU A 119 -1.97 -4.08 -6.25
C LEU A 119 -1.32 -4.82 -7.42
N LYS A 120 -1.96 -5.89 -7.91
CA LYS A 120 -1.50 -6.57 -9.13
C LYS A 120 -1.49 -5.64 -10.34
N VAL A 121 -2.58 -4.90 -10.59
CA VAL A 121 -2.65 -3.94 -11.71
C VAL A 121 -1.54 -2.88 -11.57
N MET A 122 -1.37 -2.32 -10.37
CA MET A 122 -0.35 -1.30 -10.09
C MET A 122 1.09 -1.81 -10.29
N ASN A 123 1.37 -3.05 -9.90
CA ASN A 123 2.70 -3.67 -10.09
C ASN A 123 2.96 -4.06 -11.55
N GLU A 124 1.95 -4.46 -12.31
CA GLU A 124 2.12 -4.86 -13.72
C GLU A 124 2.26 -3.66 -14.67
N SER A 125 1.76 -2.48 -14.28
CA SER A 125 1.70 -1.28 -15.13
C SER A 125 2.97 -0.42 -15.16
N GLN A 126 3.88 -0.58 -14.20
CA GLN A 126 5.08 0.26 -14.07
C GLN A 126 6.25 -0.56 -13.51
N ASP A 127 7.45 0.00 -13.46
CA ASP A 127 8.68 -0.68 -13.00
C ASP A 127 9.49 0.03 -11.90
N SER A 128 9.07 1.21 -11.44
CA SER A 128 9.75 1.99 -10.41
C SER A 128 9.30 1.68 -8.98
N LEU A 129 8.13 1.06 -8.80
CA LEU A 129 7.49 0.78 -7.52
C LEU A 129 7.06 -0.68 -7.40
N VAL A 130 7.07 -1.20 -6.16
CA VAL A 130 6.55 -2.52 -5.81
C VAL A 130 5.58 -2.38 -4.65
N PHE A 131 4.29 -2.49 -4.95
CA PHE A 131 3.22 -2.44 -3.97
C PHE A 131 3.01 -3.80 -3.31
N LEU A 132 3.02 -3.82 -1.97
CA LEU A 132 2.93 -5.01 -1.13
C LEU A 132 1.80 -4.83 -0.12
N GLU A 133 0.86 -5.76 -0.06
CA GLU A 133 -0.14 -5.81 1.00
C GLU A 133 0.52 -6.16 2.33
N ILE A 134 0.29 -5.38 3.37
CA ILE A 134 0.81 -5.66 4.71
C ILE A 134 -0.33 -6.15 5.58
N GLN A 135 -0.17 -7.36 6.12
CA GLN A 135 -1.09 -7.96 7.07
C GLN A 135 -0.41 -8.00 8.44
N THR A 136 -0.83 -7.10 9.32
CA THR A 136 -0.33 -7.01 10.70
C THR A 136 -1.47 -6.72 11.65
N SER A 137 -1.32 -7.11 12.92
CA SER A 137 -2.25 -6.72 13.96
C SER A 137 -2.20 -5.21 14.15
N VAL A 138 -3.36 -4.56 14.09
CA VAL A 138 -3.51 -3.13 14.37
C VAL A 138 -3.80 -2.98 15.88
N PRO A 139 -3.00 -2.21 16.64
CA PRO A 139 -3.24 -2.00 18.07
C PRO A 139 -4.64 -1.47 18.35
N ALA A 140 -5.28 -2.00 19.40
CA ALA A 140 -6.52 -1.43 19.90
C ALA A 140 -6.27 0.03 20.32
N GLY A 141 -7.09 0.95 19.81
CA GLY A 141 -6.95 2.37 20.09
C GLY A 141 -6.00 3.14 19.15
N LEU A 142 -5.42 2.51 18.12
CA LEU A 142 -4.72 3.25 17.05
C LEU A 142 -5.66 4.24 16.35
N ILE A 143 -6.94 3.88 16.28
CA ILE A 143 -8.02 4.76 15.84
C ILE A 143 -8.70 5.26 17.11
N LYS A 144 -8.16 6.32 17.72
CA LYS A 144 -8.90 7.03 18.77
C LYS A 144 -10.19 7.57 18.18
N THR A 145 -11.29 7.47 18.94
CA THR A 145 -12.58 8.03 18.52
C THR A 145 -13.16 8.89 19.63
N LYS A 146 -13.76 10.00 19.23
CA LYS A 146 -14.47 10.99 20.07
C LYS A 146 -13.63 11.73 21.10
N GLU A 147 -13.61 11.27 22.35
CA GLU A 147 -13.11 12.05 23.49
C GLU A 147 -11.62 12.43 23.34
N PRO A 148 -10.72 11.53 22.93
CA PRO A 148 -9.32 11.91 22.77
C PRO A 148 -9.09 12.87 21.60
N LEU A 149 -9.88 12.78 20.53
CA LEU A 149 -9.80 13.70 19.39
C LEU A 149 -10.27 15.10 19.80
N GLU A 150 -11.39 15.19 20.53
CA GLU A 150 -11.87 16.47 21.05
C GLU A 150 -10.86 17.09 22.00
N LYS A 151 -10.29 16.31 22.92
CA LYS A 151 -9.22 16.79 23.81
C LYS A 151 -8.01 17.29 23.03
N TRP A 152 -7.59 16.56 22.00
CA TRP A 152 -6.49 16.96 21.12
C TRP A 152 -6.79 18.31 20.45
N ALA A 153 -7.95 18.45 19.81
CA ALA A 153 -8.34 19.67 19.10
C ALA A 153 -8.51 20.87 20.06
N VAL A 154 -9.14 20.68 21.22
CA VAL A 154 -9.28 21.75 22.24
C VAL A 154 -7.93 22.21 22.77
N THR A 155 -6.99 21.28 22.96
CA THR A 155 -5.62 21.60 23.42
C THR A 155 -4.90 22.48 22.41
N LEU A 156 -5.01 22.17 21.10
CA LEU A 156 -4.34 22.95 20.05
C LEU A 156 -5.04 24.29 19.77
N LEU A 157 -6.37 24.33 19.81
CA LEU A 157 -7.14 25.57 19.55
C LEU A 157 -7.17 26.53 20.74
N GLY A 158 -6.85 26.07 21.95
CA GLY A 158 -6.98 26.86 23.19
C GLY A 158 -8.43 27.23 23.53
N ARG A 159 -9.43 26.58 22.92
CA ARG A 159 -10.86 26.82 23.15
C ARG A 159 -11.70 25.56 22.97
N PRO A 160 -12.90 25.50 23.58
CA PRO A 160 -13.87 24.45 23.30
C PRO A 160 -14.29 24.41 21.81
N LEU A 161 -14.62 23.22 21.32
CA LEU A 161 -15.17 23.03 19.98
C LEU A 161 -16.64 23.46 19.93
N LYS A 162 -17.03 24.09 18.81
CA LYS A 162 -18.44 24.28 18.47
C LYS A 162 -19.08 22.92 18.17
N LYS A 163 -20.39 22.81 18.35
CA LYS A 163 -21.15 21.56 18.09
C LYS A 163 -20.89 20.99 16.68
N LYS A 164 -20.80 21.85 15.66
CA LYS A 164 -20.49 21.44 14.28
C LYS A 164 -19.07 20.89 14.15
N GLU A 165 -18.09 21.59 14.71
CA GLU A 165 -16.67 21.17 14.71
C GLU A 165 -16.50 19.80 15.39
N SER A 166 -17.13 19.61 16.55
CA SER A 166 -17.14 18.33 17.27
C SER A 166 -17.77 17.19 16.44
N SER A 167 -18.94 17.44 15.83
CA SER A 167 -19.62 16.46 14.98
C SER A 167 -18.80 16.05 13.76
N ASP A 168 -18.11 17.01 13.13
CA ASP A 168 -17.25 16.75 11.97
C ASP A 168 -15.99 15.98 12.40
N LEU A 169 -15.34 16.42 13.48
CA LEU A 169 -14.13 15.80 14.01
C LEU A 169 -14.33 14.33 14.39
N PHE A 170 -15.49 13.94 14.90
CA PHE A 170 -15.76 12.55 15.33
C PHE A 170 -15.80 11.52 14.21
N ARG A 171 -15.74 11.95 12.95
CA ARG A 171 -15.62 11.07 11.78
C ARG A 171 -14.17 10.88 11.32
N ASN A 172 -13.22 11.50 12.04
CA ASN A 172 -11.82 11.50 11.68
C ASN A 172 -11.01 10.53 12.55
N MET A 173 -9.85 10.13 12.05
CA MET A 173 -8.76 9.53 12.82
C MET A 173 -7.58 10.49 12.88
N LEU A 174 -6.79 10.44 13.96
CA LEU A 174 -5.58 11.25 14.09
C LEU A 174 -4.41 10.58 13.34
N ALA A 175 -3.86 11.26 12.33
CA ALA A 175 -2.80 10.72 11.47
C ALA A 175 -1.49 10.46 12.23
N ASP A 176 -1.16 11.28 13.22
CA ASP A 176 0.09 11.17 13.99
C ASP A 176 0.25 9.81 14.68
N GLU A 177 -0.85 9.25 15.17
CA GLU A 177 -0.84 7.94 15.81
C GLU A 177 -0.53 6.83 14.81
N PHE A 178 -1.11 6.95 13.62
CA PHE A 178 -0.79 6.06 12.52
C PHE A 178 0.69 6.19 12.13
N PHE A 179 1.23 7.40 11.97
CA PHE A 179 2.63 7.59 11.55
C PHE A 179 3.62 6.92 12.52
N TYR A 180 3.40 7.07 13.83
CA TYR A 180 4.23 6.40 14.84
C TYR A 180 4.20 4.87 14.69
N PHE A 181 3.02 4.28 14.54
CA PHE A 181 2.86 2.84 14.36
C PHE A 181 3.42 2.36 13.01
N ALA A 182 3.14 3.10 11.94
CA ALA A 182 3.49 2.78 10.57
C ALA A 182 5.01 2.73 10.38
N GLU A 183 5.77 3.60 11.06
CA GLU A 183 7.23 3.57 11.01
C GLU A 183 7.81 2.25 11.54
N SER A 184 7.26 1.73 12.65
CA SER A 184 7.66 0.43 13.19
C SER A 184 7.41 -0.70 12.19
N VAL A 185 6.22 -0.73 11.58
CA VAL A 185 5.85 -1.71 10.56
C VAL A 185 6.75 -1.58 9.33
N ARG A 186 7.02 -0.36 8.89
CA ARG A 186 7.88 -0.06 7.72
C ARG A 186 9.29 -0.59 7.93
N VAL A 187 9.91 -0.29 9.07
CA VAL A 187 11.28 -0.72 9.40
C VAL A 187 11.35 -2.25 9.55
N GLN A 188 10.40 -2.87 10.27
CA GLN A 188 10.37 -4.32 10.46
C GLN A 188 10.28 -5.08 9.13
N ASN A 189 9.49 -4.56 8.19
CA ASN A 189 9.27 -5.19 6.89
C ASN A 189 10.22 -4.66 5.79
N LYS A 190 11.21 -3.82 6.17
CA LYS A 190 12.21 -3.22 5.28
C LYS A 190 11.60 -2.54 4.04
N LEU A 191 10.51 -1.81 4.26
CA LEU A 191 9.78 -1.08 3.23
C LEU A 191 10.37 0.32 3.04
N ASP A 192 10.35 0.82 1.81
CA ASP A 192 10.77 2.20 1.52
C ASP A 192 9.68 3.19 1.92
N GLN A 193 8.42 2.82 1.72
CA GLN A 193 7.25 3.59 2.16
C GLN A 193 6.11 2.70 2.67
N ILE A 194 5.19 3.28 3.43
CA ILE A 194 3.98 2.63 3.90
C ILE A 194 2.75 3.54 3.76
N VAL A 195 1.63 2.96 3.33
CA VAL A 195 0.36 3.62 3.14
C VAL A 195 -0.71 2.89 3.94
N GLY A 196 -1.35 3.59 4.88
CA GLY A 196 -2.51 3.11 5.62
C GLY A 196 -3.82 3.46 4.92
N LEU A 197 -4.77 2.53 4.88
CA LEU A 197 -6.12 2.76 4.34
C LEU A 197 -7.12 2.74 5.48
N THR A 198 -7.78 3.86 5.76
CA THR A 198 -8.78 3.97 6.83
C THR A 198 -10.19 4.26 6.30
N PRO A 199 -11.27 3.77 6.95
CA PRO A 199 -12.63 4.18 6.60
C PRO A 199 -12.99 5.54 7.18
N ALA A 200 -12.19 6.10 8.10
CA ALA A 200 -12.41 7.41 8.70
C ALA A 200 -11.77 8.51 7.86
N MET A 201 -12.30 9.73 7.95
CA MET A 201 -11.58 10.91 7.46
C MET A 201 -10.30 11.14 8.28
N ILE A 202 -9.42 12.03 7.83
CA ILE A 202 -8.14 12.25 8.49
C ILE A 202 -8.08 13.62 9.16
N ALA A 203 -7.59 13.62 10.40
CA ALA A 203 -7.20 14.79 11.17
C ALA A 203 -5.69 14.75 11.49
N PHE A 204 -5.04 15.90 11.51
CA PHE A 204 -3.62 16.06 11.82
C PHE A 204 -3.33 17.51 12.24
N GLU A 205 -2.13 17.75 12.76
CA GLU A 205 -1.61 19.09 13.04
C GLU A 205 -0.63 19.50 11.94
N ASP A 206 -0.80 20.73 11.44
CA ASP A 206 0.16 21.40 10.55
C ASP A 206 0.68 22.71 11.16
N GLU A 207 1.37 23.52 10.36
CA GLU A 207 1.96 24.80 10.82
C GLU A 207 0.89 25.83 11.25
N ASP A 208 -0.32 25.76 10.69
CA ASP A 208 -1.43 26.67 10.95
C ASP A 208 -2.37 26.14 12.06
N GLY A 209 -2.25 24.87 12.44
CA GLY A 209 -2.90 24.28 13.59
C GLY A 209 -3.60 22.94 13.29
N PRO A 210 -4.70 22.60 13.98
CA PRO A 210 -5.39 21.34 13.74
C PRO A 210 -6.26 21.39 12.48
N CYS A 211 -6.01 20.45 11.58
CA CYS A 211 -6.74 20.21 10.34
C CYS A 211 -7.54 18.91 10.43
N TRP A 212 -8.72 18.85 9.81
CA TRP A 212 -9.54 17.63 9.73
C TRP A 212 -10.43 17.61 8.49
N ASN A 213 -11.01 16.45 8.21
CA ASN A 213 -11.75 16.12 6.99
C ASN A 213 -10.89 16.00 5.72
N TYR A 214 -9.67 15.49 5.84
CA TYR A 214 -8.79 15.25 4.69
C TYR A 214 -8.93 13.82 4.15
N PHE A 215 -8.72 13.67 2.84
CA PHE A 215 -8.72 12.36 2.17
C PHE A 215 -7.36 11.66 2.20
N SER A 216 -6.27 12.42 2.29
CA SER A 216 -4.94 11.87 2.46
C SER A 216 -4.02 12.86 3.16
N VAL A 217 -3.02 12.32 3.84
CA VAL A 217 -1.89 13.08 4.35
C VAL A 217 -0.68 12.16 4.40
N GLY A 218 0.50 12.73 4.13
CA GLY A 218 1.77 12.02 4.18
C GLY A 218 2.78 12.77 5.03
N ARG A 219 3.61 12.02 5.75
CA ARG A 219 4.77 12.52 6.48
C ARG A 219 5.93 11.55 6.28
N ASP A 220 7.06 12.07 5.81
CA ASP A 220 8.28 11.31 5.50
C ASP A 220 8.00 10.12 4.56
N LYS A 221 8.02 8.91 5.11
CA LYS A 221 7.86 7.63 4.40
C LYS A 221 6.52 6.94 4.70
N ALA A 222 5.63 7.63 5.40
CA ALA A 222 4.33 7.11 5.78
C ALA A 222 3.22 8.00 5.24
N SER A 223 2.09 7.38 4.90
CA SER A 223 0.90 8.08 4.44
C SER A 223 -0.35 7.38 4.92
N VAL A 224 -1.40 8.14 5.14
CA VAL A 224 -2.73 7.59 5.42
C VAL A 224 -3.73 8.15 4.42
N ILE A 225 -4.62 7.28 3.95
CA ILE A 225 -5.65 7.57 2.96
C ILE A 225 -6.99 7.15 3.53
N SER A 226 -7.93 8.09 3.49
CA SER A 226 -9.33 7.88 3.80
C SER A 226 -10.06 7.26 2.61
N THR A 227 -10.87 6.25 2.91
CA THR A 227 -11.85 5.67 1.99
C THR A 227 -13.28 6.09 2.31
N PHE A 228 -13.44 7.05 3.24
CA PHE A 228 -14.74 7.59 3.66
C PHE A 228 -15.52 8.12 2.46
N ASP A 229 -16.72 7.58 2.22
CA ASP A 229 -17.59 7.87 1.07
C ASP A 229 -16.96 7.70 -0.33
N LEU A 230 -15.72 7.21 -0.43
CA LEU A 230 -14.98 7.12 -1.70
C LEU A 230 -15.64 6.18 -2.71
N ARG A 231 -16.44 5.22 -2.24
CA ARG A 231 -17.28 4.38 -3.10
C ARG A 231 -18.35 5.18 -3.83
N GLU A 232 -18.98 6.14 -3.16
CA GLU A 232 -19.97 7.03 -3.76
C GLU A 232 -19.29 7.99 -4.75
N TYR A 233 -18.16 8.58 -4.37
CA TYR A 233 -17.41 9.47 -5.26
C TYR A 233 -16.91 8.75 -6.52
N ALA A 234 -16.40 7.52 -6.38
CA ALA A 234 -16.01 6.70 -7.52
C ALA A 234 -17.20 6.40 -8.46
N ALA A 235 -18.36 6.07 -7.90
CA ALA A 235 -19.58 5.83 -8.68
C ALA A 235 -20.01 7.08 -9.45
N ARG A 236 -19.99 8.27 -8.82
CA ARG A 236 -20.28 9.56 -9.47
C ARG A 236 -19.26 9.94 -10.54
N ALA A 237 -18.02 9.50 -10.40
CA ALA A 237 -16.97 9.66 -11.40
C ALA A 237 -17.06 8.63 -12.55
N GLY A 238 -17.92 7.61 -12.43
CA GLY A 238 -18.00 6.51 -13.40
C GLY A 238 -16.78 5.58 -13.38
N LYS A 239 -16.11 5.46 -12.23
CA LYS A 239 -14.90 4.64 -12.06
C LYS A 239 -15.11 3.54 -11.00
N PRO A 240 -14.38 2.42 -11.09
CA PRO A 240 -14.37 1.43 -10.02
C PRO A 240 -13.82 2.01 -8.71
N TYR A 241 -14.40 1.60 -7.59
CA TYR A 241 -13.93 2.00 -6.25
C TYR A 241 -12.43 1.73 -6.06
N GLU A 242 -11.93 0.57 -6.50
CA GLU A 242 -10.51 0.24 -6.38
C GLU A 242 -9.61 1.16 -7.21
N ALA A 243 -10.09 1.68 -8.35
CA ALA A 243 -9.32 2.62 -9.15
C ALA A 243 -9.16 3.96 -8.43
N ALA A 244 -10.22 4.44 -7.74
CA ALA A 244 -10.15 5.64 -6.92
C ALA A 244 -9.19 5.45 -5.72
N VAL A 245 -9.23 4.29 -5.04
CA VAL A 245 -8.26 3.97 -3.98
C VAL A 245 -6.84 3.95 -4.54
N GLY A 246 -6.62 3.28 -5.68
CA GLY A 246 -5.31 3.21 -6.34
C GLY A 246 -4.78 4.58 -6.76
N MET A 247 -5.67 5.46 -7.20
CA MET A 247 -5.34 6.84 -7.56
C MET A 247 -4.80 7.61 -6.35
N LEU A 248 -5.52 7.58 -5.22
CA LEU A 248 -5.07 8.25 -3.99
C LEU A 248 -3.74 7.68 -3.48
N ILE A 249 -3.56 6.34 -3.55
CA ILE A 249 -2.28 5.71 -3.20
C ILE A 249 -1.15 6.23 -4.09
N ALA A 250 -1.38 6.24 -5.40
CA ALA A 250 -0.38 6.69 -6.36
C ALA A 250 -0.04 8.17 -6.17
N ALA A 251 -1.05 9.04 -6.04
CA ALA A 251 -0.87 10.46 -5.78
C ALA A 251 0.03 10.71 -4.57
N GLN A 252 -0.31 10.11 -3.43
CA GLN A 252 0.41 10.36 -2.19
C GLN A 252 1.85 9.82 -2.22
N VAL A 253 2.05 8.62 -2.78
CA VAL A 253 3.39 8.02 -2.93
C VAL A 253 4.25 8.86 -3.87
N LEU A 254 3.72 9.25 -5.02
CA LEU A 254 4.47 10.01 -6.01
C LEU A 254 4.80 11.42 -5.50
N ALA A 255 3.85 12.06 -4.81
CA ALA A 255 4.04 13.39 -4.22
C ALA A 255 5.18 13.38 -3.19
N LEU A 256 5.19 12.44 -2.24
CA LEU A 256 6.25 12.36 -1.23
C LEU A 256 7.63 12.08 -1.84
N ARG A 257 7.71 11.25 -2.88
CA ARG A 257 9.00 10.91 -3.52
C ARG A 257 9.60 12.09 -4.27
N ASN A 258 8.74 12.84 -4.94
CA ASN A 258 9.14 13.92 -5.82
C ASN A 258 9.04 15.30 -5.17
N ASP A 259 8.66 15.37 -3.88
CA ASP A 259 8.45 16.63 -3.16
C ASP A 259 7.45 17.54 -3.89
N MET A 260 6.37 16.94 -4.38
CA MET A 260 5.36 17.64 -5.17
C MET A 260 4.28 18.22 -4.26
N LYS A 261 3.88 19.45 -4.60
CA LYS A 261 2.71 20.09 -4.01
C LYS A 261 1.46 19.75 -4.80
N TYR A 262 0.32 19.75 -4.10
CA TYR A 262 -0.98 19.61 -4.73
C TYR A 262 -1.41 20.95 -5.36
N HIS A 263 -2.27 20.88 -6.38
CA HIS A 263 -2.89 22.04 -7.00
C HIS A 263 -4.01 22.58 -6.10
N ASP A 264 -4.06 23.90 -5.95
CA ASP A 264 -5.18 24.57 -5.28
C ASP A 264 -6.46 24.56 -6.13
N GLU A 265 -6.31 24.35 -7.45
CA GLU A 265 -7.38 24.28 -8.44
C GLU A 265 -7.68 22.84 -8.83
N THR A 266 -8.94 22.56 -9.18
CA THR A 266 -9.37 21.25 -9.71
C THR A 266 -9.14 21.18 -11.21
N ARG A 267 -8.18 20.36 -11.64
CA ARG A 267 -7.80 20.15 -13.04
C ARG A 267 -8.16 18.73 -13.52
N GLY A 268 -8.64 17.87 -12.63
CA GLY A 268 -8.82 16.44 -12.85
C GLY A 268 -7.49 15.66 -12.74
N CYS A 269 -6.43 16.31 -12.26
CA CYS A 269 -5.12 15.75 -12.04
C CYS A 269 -5.15 14.93 -10.74
N ILE A 270 -4.35 13.87 -10.64
CA ILE A 270 -4.23 13.11 -9.39
C ILE A 270 -3.58 13.91 -8.25
N PHE A 271 -3.01 15.07 -8.57
CA PHE A 271 -2.38 15.99 -7.63
C PHE A 271 -3.27 17.20 -7.32
N ASP A 272 -4.57 17.15 -7.56
CA ASP A 272 -5.50 18.19 -7.08
C ASP A 272 -5.68 18.07 -5.55
N PHE A 273 -5.71 19.19 -4.83
CA PHE A 273 -5.84 19.19 -3.35
C PHE A 273 -7.21 18.70 -2.88
N ASP A 274 -8.23 18.79 -3.74
CA ASP A 274 -9.58 18.29 -3.51
C ASP A 274 -10.23 18.77 -2.20
N ALA A 275 -10.09 20.06 -1.89
CA ALA A 275 -10.67 20.68 -0.68
C ALA A 275 -12.18 20.44 -0.57
N ASN A 276 -12.89 20.39 -1.71
CA ASN A 276 -14.29 20.02 -1.76
C ASN A 276 -14.47 18.60 -2.29
N ARG A 277 -15.50 17.91 -1.78
CA ARG A 277 -15.86 16.56 -2.22
C ARG A 277 -16.24 16.46 -3.70
N ALA A 278 -16.66 17.56 -4.30
CA ALA A 278 -16.96 17.61 -5.73
C ALA A 278 -15.67 17.53 -6.57
N ASP A 279 -14.61 18.16 -6.10
CA ASP A 279 -13.31 18.24 -6.77
C ASP A 279 -12.67 16.85 -6.84
N LEU A 280 -12.74 16.08 -5.75
CA LEU A 280 -12.33 14.68 -5.72
C LEU A 280 -13.03 13.83 -6.80
N VAL A 281 -14.30 14.10 -7.09
CA VAL A 281 -15.02 13.37 -8.15
C VAL A 281 -14.44 13.70 -9.53
N GLU A 282 -14.05 14.95 -9.77
CA GLU A 282 -13.36 15.35 -11.01
C GLU A 282 -11.98 14.70 -11.12
N SER A 283 -11.20 14.69 -10.03
CA SER A 283 -9.89 14.04 -9.96
C SER A 283 -9.98 12.54 -10.24
N ILE A 284 -10.97 11.85 -9.67
CA ILE A 284 -11.22 10.42 -9.98
C ILE A 284 -11.66 10.24 -11.43
N ARG A 285 -12.47 11.15 -11.98
CA ARG A 285 -12.95 11.05 -13.36
C ARG A 285 -11.82 11.23 -14.36
N GLY A 286 -11.01 12.27 -14.18
CA GLY A 286 -9.87 12.63 -15.01
C GLY A 286 -8.74 11.60 -14.91
N MET A 287 -8.31 11.30 -13.67
CA MET A 287 -7.28 10.32 -13.34
C MET A 287 -6.08 10.39 -14.30
N HIS A 288 -5.41 11.55 -14.31
CA HIS A 288 -4.25 11.83 -15.14
C HIS A 288 -3.20 12.64 -14.38
N ILE A 289 -2.01 12.81 -14.97
CA ILE A 289 -0.96 13.68 -14.45
C ILE A 289 -0.77 14.81 -15.45
N ASP A 290 -0.92 16.05 -14.97
CA ASP A 290 -0.76 17.24 -15.78
C ASP A 290 0.67 17.42 -16.29
N ALA A 291 0.80 18.14 -17.40
CA ALA A 291 2.09 18.42 -18.02
C ALA A 291 3.03 19.21 -17.08
N GLU A 292 2.48 20.02 -16.18
CA GLU A 292 3.25 20.75 -15.16
C GLU A 292 3.79 19.80 -14.10
N CYS A 293 2.94 18.93 -13.55
CA CYS A 293 3.34 17.90 -12.60
C CYS A 293 4.41 16.95 -13.14
N LEU A 294 4.34 16.59 -14.42
CA LEU A 294 5.36 15.74 -15.05
C LEU A 294 6.76 16.39 -15.04
N LYS A 295 6.86 17.72 -15.01
CA LYS A 295 8.15 18.44 -14.91
C LYS A 295 8.75 18.40 -13.50
N CYS A 296 7.95 18.12 -12.48
CA CYS A 296 8.41 18.05 -11.10
C CYS A 296 9.09 16.71 -10.76
N PHE A 297 8.98 15.71 -11.63
CA PHE A 297 9.66 14.44 -11.42
C PHE A 297 11.17 14.61 -11.53
N LYS A 298 11.90 14.06 -10.53
CA LYS A 298 13.36 14.11 -10.49
C LYS A 298 14.01 13.22 -11.56
N ASP A 299 13.26 12.22 -12.03
CA ASP A 299 13.68 11.22 -13.00
C ASP A 299 12.60 11.05 -14.09
N GLN A 300 13.02 11.07 -15.36
CA GLN A 300 12.15 10.87 -16.52
C GLN A 300 11.59 9.45 -16.59
N ASP A 301 12.36 8.45 -16.17
CA ASP A 301 11.88 7.07 -16.14
C ASP A 301 10.80 6.90 -15.06
N GLU A 302 10.96 7.56 -13.91
CA GLU A 302 9.91 7.61 -12.88
C GLU A 302 8.65 8.31 -13.40
N ALA A 303 8.77 9.44 -14.09
CA ALA A 303 7.62 10.15 -14.69
C ALA A 303 6.85 9.26 -15.68
N LYS A 304 7.58 8.51 -16.52
CA LYS A 304 7.00 7.55 -17.47
C LYS A 304 6.29 6.40 -16.75
N SER A 305 6.89 5.89 -15.67
CA SER A 305 6.29 4.83 -14.84
C SER A 305 5.05 5.32 -14.10
N ALA A 306 5.08 6.53 -13.54
CA ALA A 306 3.92 7.19 -12.94
C ALA A 306 2.77 7.34 -13.94
N LYS A 307 3.04 7.85 -15.15
CA LYS A 307 2.04 7.96 -16.21
C LYS A 307 1.43 6.60 -16.58
N SER A 308 2.27 5.57 -16.70
CA SER A 308 1.81 4.21 -17.04
C SER A 308 0.93 3.61 -15.95
N LEU A 309 1.27 3.84 -14.67
CA LEU A 309 0.46 3.47 -13.52
C LEU A 309 -0.92 4.13 -13.55
N ILE A 310 -0.96 5.46 -13.71
CA ILE A 310 -2.22 6.22 -13.71
C ILE A 310 -3.09 5.84 -14.91
N MET A 311 -2.50 5.65 -16.09
CA MET A 311 -3.24 5.15 -17.26
C MET A 311 -3.83 3.76 -17.05
N ALA A 312 -3.14 2.86 -16.34
CA ALA A 312 -3.66 1.54 -16.04
C ALA A 312 -4.84 1.60 -15.06
N LEU A 313 -4.75 2.43 -14.02
CA LEU A 313 -5.84 2.69 -13.08
C LEU A 313 -7.05 3.29 -13.80
N ALA A 314 -6.85 4.29 -14.67
CA ALA A 314 -7.91 4.96 -15.41
C ALA A 314 -8.69 4.02 -16.35
N ARG A 315 -8.04 2.95 -16.81
CA ARG A 315 -8.59 1.90 -17.69
C ARG A 315 -9.21 0.73 -16.93
N MET A 316 -9.10 0.69 -15.61
CA MET A 316 -9.74 -0.37 -14.82
C MET A 316 -11.24 -0.33 -15.06
N LYS A 317 -11.80 -1.48 -15.48
CA LYS A 317 -13.24 -1.65 -15.63
C LYS A 317 -13.80 -2.28 -14.37
N GLU A 318 -15.04 -1.92 -14.06
CA GLU A 318 -15.78 -2.56 -12.98
C GLU A 318 -15.88 -4.04 -13.35
N THR A 319 -15.21 -4.89 -12.58
CA THR A 319 -15.34 -6.33 -12.82
C THR A 319 -16.68 -6.69 -12.22
N GLN A 320 -17.63 -7.10 -13.07
CA GLN A 320 -18.98 -7.46 -12.66
C GLN A 320 -18.95 -8.22 -11.33
N ARG A 321 -19.83 -7.83 -10.40
CA ARG A 321 -20.02 -8.52 -9.12
C ARG A 321 -20.47 -9.94 -9.45
N GLY A 322 -19.53 -10.87 -9.47
CA GLY A 322 -19.81 -12.31 -9.38
C GLY A 322 -20.09 -12.69 -7.95
#